data_AF-A0A1F9QPR2-F1
#
_entry.id   AF-A0A1F9QPR2-F1
#
_cell.length_a   1.000
_cell.length_b   1.000
_cell.length_c   1.000
_cell.angle_alpha   90.00
_cell.angle_beta   90.00
_cell.angle_gamma   90.00
#
_symmetry.space_group_name_H-M   'P 1'
#
loop_
_entity.id
_entity.type
_entity.pdbx_description
1 polymer ?
#
loop_
_entity_poly.entity_id
_entity_poly.type
_entity_poly.pdbx_seq_one_letter_code
_entity_poly.pdbx_strand_id
1 'polypeptide(L)'
;MHVLNYYFTPFAVILIVFAVFFSEPERYVTYASFAILAASFGANYWFTKNTYRFMRWSQNIRAIMVWLNLVTSAVLFYLLGPYWAPMWLLFILAPATAAMFMKKSSVFFIASVSGASLLGVYYLKSVLLEMPFSRQLWGMASCHAMFVIFFSMFVAAMAEMILKVRDSLR
;
A
#
# COMPACT_ATOMS: atom_id res chain seq x y z
N MET A 1 10.14 7.89 -10.55
CA MET A 1 10.09 8.03 -9.08
C MET A 1 9.29 9.25 -8.61
N HIS A 2 9.16 10.32 -9.41
CA HIS A 2 8.35 11.49 -9.04
C HIS A 2 6.85 11.20 -8.90
N VAL A 3 6.27 10.36 -9.78
CA VAL A 3 4.82 10.02 -9.78
C VAL A 3 4.37 9.34 -8.49
N LEU A 4 5.25 8.56 -7.85
CA LEU A 4 4.95 7.84 -6.62
C LEU A 4 4.66 8.79 -5.45
N ASN A 5 5.61 9.69 -5.19
CA ASN A 5 5.47 10.69 -4.15
C ASN A 5 4.39 11.74 -4.49
N TYR A 6 4.06 11.94 -5.78
CA TYR A 6 3.05 12.90 -6.20
C TYR A 6 1.62 12.43 -6.03
N TYR A 7 1.34 11.13 -6.11
CA TYR A 7 -0.04 10.63 -6.10
C TYR A 7 -0.33 9.66 -4.96
N PHE A 8 0.61 8.76 -4.63
CA PHE A 8 0.37 7.74 -3.61
C PHE A 8 0.52 8.29 -2.19
N THR A 9 1.49 9.18 -1.95
CA THR A 9 1.65 9.81 -0.63
C THR A 9 0.50 10.76 -0.31
N PRO A 10 0.05 11.66 -1.21
CA PRO A 10 -1.10 12.51 -0.92
C PRO A 10 -2.38 11.71 -0.71
N PHE A 11 -2.56 10.62 -1.44
CA PHE A 11 -3.69 9.72 -1.22
C PHE A 11 -3.68 9.11 0.19
N ALA A 12 -2.53 8.59 0.64
CA ALA A 12 -2.41 8.06 2.01
C ALA A 12 -2.64 9.15 3.08
N VAL A 13 -2.14 10.36 2.86
CA VAL A 13 -2.37 11.51 3.74
C VAL A 13 -3.85 11.86 3.79
N ILE A 14 -4.53 11.96 2.65
CA ILE A 14 -5.97 12.26 2.58
C ILE A 14 -6.76 11.19 3.31
N LEU A 15 -6.46 9.90 3.09
CA LEU A 15 -7.10 8.79 3.80
C LEU A 15 -6.97 8.92 5.32
N ILE A 16 -5.78 9.25 5.82
CA ILE A 16 -5.54 9.41 7.25
C ILE A 16 -6.20 10.67 7.80
N VAL A 17 -6.15 11.79 7.08
CA VAL A 17 -6.83 13.03 7.48
C VAL A 17 -8.34 12.79 7.57
N PHE A 18 -8.93 12.08 6.61
CA PHE A 18 -10.34 11.70 6.66
C PHE A 18 -10.63 10.76 7.83
N ALA A 19 -9.79 9.74 8.05
CA ALA A 19 -9.94 8.85 9.20
C ALA A 19 -9.89 9.61 10.54
N VAL A 20 -8.99 10.58 10.68
CA VAL A 20 -8.86 11.38 11.90
C VAL A 20 -10.02 12.37 12.05
N PHE A 21 -10.44 13.01 10.96
CA PHE A 21 -11.49 14.02 11.00
C PHE A 21 -12.89 13.43 11.23
N PHE A 22 -13.21 12.29 10.60
CA PHE A 22 -14.55 11.70 10.68
C PHE A 22 -14.72 10.70 11.83
N SER A 23 -13.65 10.06 12.27
CA SER A 23 -13.76 8.95 13.23
C SER A 23 -13.22 9.28 14.62
N GLU A 24 -12.74 10.51 14.82
CA GLU A 24 -12.19 11.04 16.08
C GLU A 24 -11.40 9.99 16.90
N PRO A 25 -10.33 9.38 16.33
CA PRO A 25 -9.59 8.34 17.00
C PRO A 25 -8.86 8.87 18.24
N GLU A 26 -8.49 7.96 19.14
CA GLU A 26 -7.73 8.31 20.35
C GLU A 26 -6.49 9.15 20.01
N ARG A 27 -6.16 10.10 20.89
CA ARG A 27 -5.04 11.04 20.66
C ARG A 27 -3.73 10.31 20.36
N TYR A 28 -3.47 9.21 21.06
CA TYR A 28 -2.28 8.38 20.85
C TYR A 28 -2.23 7.76 19.44
N VAL A 29 -3.35 7.18 18.97
CA VAL A 29 -3.46 6.57 17.64
C VAL A 29 -3.23 7.62 16.55
N THR A 30 -3.81 8.81 16.72
CA THR A 30 -3.62 9.93 15.79
C THR A 30 -2.16 10.33 15.67
N TYR A 31 -1.49 10.61 16.78
CA TYR A 31 -0.08 11.01 16.76
C TYR A 31 0.84 9.90 16.23
N ALA A 32 0.59 8.64 16.59
CA ALA A 32 1.34 7.51 16.08
C ALA A 32 1.18 7.37 14.55
N SER A 33 -0.03 7.48 14.02
CA SER A 33 -0.28 7.40 12.58
C SER A 33 0.39 8.53 11.80
N PHE A 34 0.33 9.77 12.29
CA PHE A 34 1.03 10.90 11.67
C PHE A 34 2.55 10.74 11.74
N ALA A 35 3.10 10.28 12.88
CA ALA A 35 4.53 10.03 13.03
C ALA A 35 5.02 8.94 12.07
N ILE A 36 4.27 7.84 11.94
CA ILE A 36 4.57 6.74 11.00
C ILE A 36 4.52 7.26 9.55
N LEU A 37 3.51 8.06 9.20
CA LEU A 37 3.41 8.62 7.86
C LEU A 37 4.57 9.58 7.55
N ALA A 38 4.92 10.46 8.49
CA ALA A 38 6.05 11.37 8.35
C ALA A 38 7.37 10.61 8.22
N ALA A 39 7.58 9.56 9.02
CA ALA A 39 8.75 8.70 8.94
C ALA A 39 8.82 7.95 7.59
N SER A 40 7.70 7.42 7.12
CA SER A 40 7.60 6.75 5.82
C SER A 40 7.87 7.72 4.67
N PHE A 41 7.35 8.94 4.74
CA PHE A 41 7.63 9.99 3.76
C PHE A 41 9.11 10.37 3.76
N GLY A 42 9.70 10.59 4.94
CA GLY A 42 11.13 10.89 5.09
C GLY A 42 12.03 9.78 4.54
N ALA A 43 11.70 8.52 4.84
CA ALA A 43 12.41 7.37 4.30
C ALA A 43 12.29 7.31 2.77
N ASN A 44 11.08 7.44 2.22
CA ASN A 44 10.85 7.44 0.77
C ASN A 44 11.59 8.59 0.07
N TYR A 45 11.60 9.78 0.66
CA TYR A 45 12.32 10.94 0.15
C TYR A 45 13.84 10.71 0.16
N TRP A 46 14.37 10.19 1.26
CA TRP A 46 15.80 9.89 1.40
C TRP A 46 16.27 8.85 0.38
N PHE A 47 15.54 7.74 0.23
CA PHE A 47 15.84 6.72 -0.79
C PHE A 47 15.76 7.29 -2.20
N THR A 48 14.76 8.12 -2.50
CA THR A 48 14.62 8.76 -3.82
C THR A 48 15.80 9.68 -4.13
N LYS A 49 16.20 10.54 -3.17
CA LYS A 49 17.35 11.44 -3.32
C LYS A 49 18.66 10.67 -3.52
N ASN A 50 18.81 9.54 -2.82
CA ASN A 50 20.05 8.75 -2.85
C ASN A 50 20.07 7.66 -3.96
N THR A 51 18.97 7.51 -4.72
CA THR A 51 18.88 6.51 -5.80
C THR A 51 19.91 6.77 -6.90
N TYR A 52 20.20 8.04 -7.21
CA TYR A 52 21.20 8.40 -8.23
C TYR A 52 22.64 8.06 -7.81
N ARG A 53 22.94 8.11 -6.50
CA ARG A 53 24.26 7.74 -5.97
C ARG A 53 24.53 6.24 -6.05
N PHE A 54 23.47 5.43 -6.04
CA PHE A 54 23.53 3.97 -6.05
C PHE A 54 22.93 3.36 -7.33
N MET A 55 23.34 3.88 -8.48
CA MET A 55 22.80 3.49 -9.80
C MET A 55 22.84 1.96 -10.03
N ARG A 56 23.89 1.28 -9.54
CA ARG A 56 24.08 -0.18 -9.63
C ARG A 56 23.09 -0.98 -8.77
N TRP A 57 22.51 -0.37 -7.74
CA TRP A 57 21.57 -0.99 -6.78
C TRP A 57 20.14 -0.46 -6.93
N SER A 58 19.86 0.33 -7.97
CA SER A 58 18.57 1.01 -8.12
C SER A 58 17.36 0.07 -8.16
N GLN A 59 17.52 -1.16 -8.67
CA GLN A 59 16.45 -2.17 -8.65
C GLN A 59 16.15 -2.68 -7.24
N ASN A 60 17.19 -2.94 -6.43
CA ASN A 60 17.03 -3.41 -5.05
C ASN A 60 16.44 -2.32 -4.16
N ILE A 61 16.88 -1.06 -4.33
CA ILE A 61 16.34 0.09 -3.59
C ILE A 61 14.83 0.23 -3.86
N ARG A 62 14.40 0.07 -5.12
CA ARG A 62 12.97 0.10 -5.47
C ARG A 62 12.18 -1.01 -4.80
N ALA A 63 12.70 -2.24 -4.79
CA ALA A 63 12.06 -3.36 -4.12
C ALA A 63 11.93 -3.08 -2.61
N ILE A 64 13.00 -2.60 -1.96
CA ILE A 64 13.00 -2.24 -0.54
C ILE A 64 11.94 -1.17 -0.23
N MET A 65 11.81 -0.13 -1.07
CA MET A 65 10.77 0.89 -0.89
C MET A 65 9.35 0.32 -0.96
N VAL A 66 9.10 -0.62 -1.88
CA VAL A 66 7.80 -1.29 -1.98
C VAL A 66 7.49 -2.08 -0.71
N TRP A 67 8.46 -2.84 -0.19
CA TRP A 67 8.31 -3.58 1.06
C TRP A 67 8.10 -2.66 2.26
N LEU A 68 8.84 -1.56 2.34
CA LEU A 68 8.68 -0.56 3.40
C LEU A 68 7.27 0.05 3.37
N ASN A 69 6.77 0.40 2.19
CA ASN A 69 5.40 0.91 2.02
C ASN A 69 4.35 -0.14 2.39
N LEU A 70 4.58 -1.41 2.08
CA LEU A 70 3.69 -2.49 2.48
C LEU A 70 3.63 -2.64 4.00
N VAL A 71 4.78 -2.67 4.67
CA VAL A 71 4.86 -2.74 6.14
C VAL A 71 4.19 -1.52 6.77
N THR A 72 4.46 -0.32 6.25
CA THR A 72 3.82 0.91 6.74
C THR A 72 2.30 0.82 6.59
N SER A 73 1.81 0.34 5.45
CA SER A 73 0.37 0.18 5.20
C SER A 73 -0.27 -0.84 6.14
N ALA A 74 0.42 -1.95 6.43
CA ALA A 74 -0.06 -2.95 7.38
C ALA A 74 -0.17 -2.39 8.81
N VAL A 75 0.85 -1.64 9.26
CA VAL A 75 0.84 -1.00 10.58
C VAL A 75 -0.26 0.07 10.67
N LEU A 76 -0.36 0.93 9.66
CA LEU A 76 -1.40 1.97 9.61
C LEU A 76 -2.80 1.37 9.57
N PHE A 77 -3.02 0.29 8.81
CA PHE A 77 -4.29 -0.40 8.76
C PHE A 77 -4.61 -1.09 10.09
N TYR A 78 -3.62 -1.67 10.78
CA TYR A 78 -3.84 -2.22 12.11
C TYR A 78 -4.30 -1.15 13.12
N LEU A 79 -3.71 0.05 13.06
CA LEU A 79 -4.07 1.16 13.96
C LEU A 79 -5.42 1.79 13.60
N LEU A 80 -5.61 2.15 12.34
CA LEU A 80 -6.74 2.98 11.89
C LEU A 80 -7.90 2.19 11.26
N GLY A 81 -7.70 0.91 10.94
CA GLY A 81 -8.71 0.05 10.31
C GLY A 81 -10.07 0.00 11.03
N PRO A 82 -10.14 0.01 12.38
CA PRO A 82 -11.42 0.06 13.09
C PRO A 82 -12.14 1.40 12.96
N TYR A 83 -11.40 2.49 12.78
CA TYR A 83 -11.93 3.84 12.78
C TYR A 83 -12.47 4.21 11.40
N TRP A 84 -11.82 3.76 10.32
CA TRP A 84 -12.17 4.18 8.97
C TRP A 84 -12.24 3.00 8.00
N ALA A 85 -13.44 2.71 7.52
CA ALA A 85 -13.73 1.54 6.69
C ALA A 85 -12.84 1.41 5.42
N PRO A 86 -12.56 2.48 4.64
CA PRO A 86 -11.78 2.34 3.40
C PRO A 86 -10.25 2.33 3.61
N MET A 87 -9.75 2.21 4.85
CA MET A 87 -8.30 2.14 5.14
C MET A 87 -7.58 0.98 4.46
N TRP A 88 -8.32 -0.07 4.08
CA TRP A 88 -7.76 -1.21 3.35
C TRP A 88 -7.19 -0.80 1.99
N LEU A 89 -7.60 0.34 1.42
CA LEU A 89 -7.06 0.88 0.16
C LEU A 89 -5.55 1.18 0.23
N LEU A 90 -4.99 1.36 1.43
CA LEU A 90 -3.53 1.51 1.60
C LEU A 90 -2.74 0.31 1.07
N PHE A 91 -3.33 -0.90 1.09
CA PHE A 91 -2.68 -2.10 0.57
C PHE A 91 -2.56 -2.12 -0.95
N ILE A 92 -3.20 -1.21 -1.66
CA ILE A 92 -3.06 -1.05 -3.12
C ILE A 92 -1.76 -0.30 -3.45
N LEU A 93 -1.26 0.56 -2.55
CA LEU A 93 -0.17 1.49 -2.86
C LEU A 93 1.13 0.76 -3.21
N ALA A 94 1.51 -0.25 -2.41
CA ALA A 94 2.72 -1.05 -2.63
C ALA A 94 2.70 -1.84 -3.95
N PRO A 95 1.67 -2.64 -4.28
CA PRO A 95 1.64 -3.38 -5.54
C PRO A 95 1.39 -2.48 -6.76
N ALA A 96 0.63 -1.38 -6.64
CA ALA A 96 0.51 -0.40 -7.72
C ALA A 96 1.84 0.31 -8.01
N THR A 97 2.65 0.55 -6.98
CA THR A 97 4.04 1.00 -7.14
C THR A 97 4.88 -0.02 -7.90
N ALA A 98 4.79 -1.29 -7.49
CA ALA A 98 5.52 -2.37 -8.14
C ALA A 98 5.15 -2.44 -9.62
N ALA A 99 3.88 -2.23 -9.98
CA ALA A 99 3.39 -2.24 -11.36
C ALA A 99 4.07 -1.21 -12.27
N MET A 100 4.57 -0.09 -11.71
CA MET A 100 5.25 0.94 -12.48
C MET A 100 6.73 0.64 -12.75
N PHE A 101 7.38 -0.20 -11.93
CA PHE A 101 8.83 -0.34 -11.94
C PHE A 101 9.35 -1.77 -12.03
N MET A 102 8.49 -2.77 -11.84
CA MET A 102 8.86 -4.18 -11.75
C MET A 102 8.14 -5.01 -12.82
N LYS A 103 8.62 -6.24 -13.02
CA LYS A 103 7.99 -7.21 -13.91
C LYS A 103 6.63 -7.65 -13.36
N LYS A 104 5.68 -7.95 -14.24
CA LYS A 104 4.32 -8.42 -13.90
C LYS A 104 4.30 -9.58 -12.89
N SER A 105 5.22 -10.53 -12.98
CA SER A 105 5.33 -11.63 -12.00
C SER A 105 5.67 -11.13 -10.59
N SER A 106 6.56 -10.16 -10.46
CA SER A 106 6.88 -9.52 -9.18
C SER A 106 5.70 -8.71 -8.63
N VAL A 107 4.93 -8.05 -9.51
CA VAL A 107 3.70 -7.33 -9.12
C VAL A 107 2.68 -8.31 -8.54
N PHE A 108 2.46 -9.44 -9.21
CA PHE A 108 1.54 -10.47 -8.73
C PHE A 108 1.95 -10.99 -7.34
N PHE A 109 3.25 -11.24 -7.14
CA PHE A 109 3.76 -11.69 -5.85
C PHE A 109 3.52 -10.65 -4.75
N ILE A 110 3.88 -9.38 -5.00
CA ILE A 110 3.70 -8.30 -4.03
C ILE A 110 2.21 -8.06 -3.75
N ALA A 111 1.35 -8.13 -4.76
CA ALA A 111 -0.09 -7.97 -4.58
C ALA A 111 -0.69 -9.12 -3.78
N SER A 112 -0.21 -10.35 -4.00
CA SER A 112 -0.60 -11.53 -3.22
C SER A 112 -0.17 -11.40 -1.76
N VAL A 113 1.07 -10.99 -1.51
CA VAL A 113 1.55 -10.72 -0.14
C VAL A 113 0.76 -9.57 0.50
N SER A 114 0.41 -8.54 -0.28
CA SER A 114 -0.42 -7.43 0.20
C SER A 114 -1.82 -7.87 0.62
N GLY A 115 -2.53 -8.60 -0.25
CA GLY A 115 -3.83 -9.19 0.07
C GLY A 115 -3.77 -10.15 1.26
N ALA A 116 -2.74 -10.99 1.33
CA ALA A 116 -2.51 -11.90 2.46
C ALA A 116 -2.25 -11.12 3.77
N SER A 117 -1.46 -10.05 3.73
CA SER A 117 -1.19 -9.21 4.90
C SER A 117 -2.44 -8.48 5.39
N LEU A 118 -3.30 -8.01 4.48
CA LEU A 118 -4.61 -7.44 4.80
C LEU A 118 -5.49 -8.46 5.54
N LEU A 119 -5.60 -9.68 5.02
CA LEU A 119 -6.34 -10.77 5.69
C LEU A 119 -5.69 -11.15 7.03
N GLY A 120 -4.36 -11.17 7.10
CA GLY A 120 -3.62 -11.43 8.32
C GLY A 120 -3.90 -10.41 9.42
N VAL A 121 -4.01 -9.12 9.08
CA VAL A 121 -4.39 -8.07 10.04
C VAL A 121 -5.82 -8.24 10.52
N TYR A 122 -6.76 -8.55 9.61
CA TYR A 122 -8.14 -8.89 10.00
C TYR A 122 -8.15 -10.09 10.97
N TYR A 123 -7.47 -11.18 10.63
CA TYR A 123 -7.36 -12.36 11.49
C TYR A 123 -6.79 -12.01 12.87
N LEU A 124 -5.67 -11.29 12.91
CA LEU A 124 -5.00 -10.90 14.14
C LEU A 124 -5.91 -10.06 15.04
N LYS A 125 -6.71 -9.15 14.47
CA LYS A 125 -7.70 -8.40 15.25
C LYS A 125 -8.83 -9.30 15.78
N SER A 126 -9.31 -10.26 15.00
CA SER A 126 -10.36 -11.17 15.46
C SER A 126 -9.89 -12.02 16.66
N VAL A 127 -8.63 -12.45 16.65
CA VAL A 127 -8.02 -13.20 17.76
C VAL A 127 -7.81 -12.30 18.97
N LEU A 128 -7.25 -11.10 18.78
CA LEU A 128 -6.89 -10.21 19.88
C LEU A 128 -8.10 -9.61 20.61
N LEU A 129 -9.22 -9.43 19.91
CA LEU A 129 -10.47 -8.95 20.49
C LEU A 129 -11.38 -10.08 21.00
N GLU A 130 -10.96 -11.34 20.87
CA GLU A 130 -11.74 -12.54 21.20
C GLU A 130 -13.14 -12.57 20.55
N MET A 131 -13.31 -11.82 19.45
CA MET A 131 -14.57 -11.69 18.72
C MET A 131 -14.43 -12.38 17.35
N PRO A 132 -15.04 -13.56 17.16
CA PRO A 132 -14.98 -14.23 15.87
C PRO A 132 -15.71 -13.37 14.84
N PHE A 133 -15.02 -13.04 13.75
CA PHE A 133 -15.65 -12.31 12.65
C PHE A 133 -16.77 -13.14 12.03
N SER A 134 -17.87 -12.45 11.73
CA SER A 134 -18.99 -13.03 11.01
C SER A 134 -18.55 -13.51 9.63
N ARG A 135 -19.27 -14.50 9.07
CA ARG A 135 -19.05 -14.97 7.70
C ARG A 135 -19.10 -13.83 6.68
N GLN A 136 -19.93 -12.82 6.94
CA GLN A 136 -20.05 -11.64 6.10
C GLN A 136 -18.78 -10.77 6.12
N LEU A 137 -18.18 -10.54 7.29
CA LEU A 137 -16.93 -9.79 7.41
C LEU A 137 -15.77 -10.49 6.72
N TRP A 138 -15.68 -11.82 6.85
CA TRP A 138 -14.70 -12.62 6.12
C TRP A 138 -14.90 -12.57 4.61
N GLY A 139 -16.15 -12.61 4.14
CA GLY A 139 -16.49 -12.41 2.74
C GLY A 139 -16.02 -11.05 2.22
N MET A 140 -16.31 -9.98 2.97
CA MET A 140 -15.89 -8.61 2.63
C MET A 140 -14.36 -8.47 2.59
N ALA A 141 -13.65 -8.96 3.61
CA ALA A 141 -12.19 -8.91 3.68
C ALA A 141 -11.54 -9.70 2.52
N SER A 142 -12.11 -10.85 2.16
CA SER A 142 -11.66 -11.66 1.02
C SER A 142 -11.86 -10.94 -0.31
N CYS A 143 -13.00 -10.26 -0.48
CA CYS A 143 -13.25 -9.40 -1.65
C CYS A 143 -12.23 -8.26 -1.73
N HIS A 144 -11.91 -7.60 -0.62
CA HIS A 144 -10.87 -6.56 -0.59
C HIS A 144 -9.50 -7.12 -0.99
N ALA A 145 -9.11 -8.28 -0.44
CA ALA A 145 -7.84 -8.92 -0.77
C ALA A 145 -7.75 -9.28 -2.26
N MET A 146 -8.81 -9.87 -2.82
CA MET A 146 -8.89 -10.16 -4.25
C MET A 146 -8.84 -8.89 -5.09
N PHE A 147 -9.54 -7.84 -4.68
CA PHE A 147 -9.51 -6.55 -5.37
C PHE A 147 -8.10 -5.99 -5.47
N VAL A 148 -7.32 -6.00 -4.38
CA VAL A 148 -5.92 -5.56 -4.38
C VAL A 148 -5.10 -6.31 -5.44
N ILE A 149 -5.29 -7.63 -5.56
CA ILE A 149 -4.58 -8.45 -6.56
C ILE A 149 -5.01 -8.10 -7.98
N PHE A 150 -6.31 -8.14 -8.27
CA PHE A 150 -6.85 -7.89 -9.61
C PHE A 150 -6.54 -6.47 -10.09
N PHE A 151 -6.76 -5.47 -9.24
CA PHE A 151 -6.49 -4.08 -9.57
C PHE A 151 -5.01 -3.85 -9.89
N SER A 152 -4.10 -4.40 -9.07
CA SER A 152 -2.66 -4.23 -9.29
C SER A 152 -2.20 -4.90 -10.60
N MET A 153 -2.76 -6.06 -10.93
CA MET A 153 -2.48 -6.75 -12.18
C MET A 153 -3.05 -6.00 -13.39
N PHE A 154 -4.23 -5.39 -13.24
CA PHE A 154 -4.81 -4.51 -14.25
C PHE A 154 -3.91 -3.29 -14.52
N VAL A 155 -3.44 -2.61 -13.46
CA VAL A 155 -2.50 -1.48 -13.59
C VAL A 155 -1.20 -1.91 -14.27
N ALA A 156 -0.65 -3.08 -13.92
CA ALA A 156 0.54 -3.60 -14.58
C ALA A 156 0.31 -3.88 -16.09
N ALA A 157 -0.83 -4.45 -16.45
CA ALA A 157 -1.18 -4.70 -17.85
C ALA A 157 -1.36 -3.39 -18.64
N MET A 158 -1.96 -2.36 -18.04
CA MET A 158 -2.06 -1.04 -18.63
C MET A 158 -0.69 -0.40 -18.86
N ALA A 159 0.21 -0.49 -17.87
CA ALA A 159 1.57 0.03 -18.00
C ALA A 159 2.32 -0.64 -19.16
N GLU A 160 2.20 -1.96 -19.32
CA GLU A 160 2.78 -2.69 -20.46
C GLU A 160 2.15 -2.28 -21.80
N MET A 161 0.83 -2.11 -21.86
CA MET A 161 0.13 -1.71 -23.08
C MET A 161 0.56 -0.32 -23.56
N ILE A 162 0.69 0.65 -22.65
CA ILE A 162 1.15 2.01 -22.98
C ILE A 162 2.55 1.99 -23.61
N LEU A 163 3.46 1.16 -23.09
CA LEU A 163 4.79 1.00 -23.66
C LEU A 163 4.73 0.39 -25.07
N LYS A 164 3.91 -0.65 -25.27
CA LYS A 164 3.74 -1.28 -26.59
C LYS A 164 3.17 -0.32 -27.63
N VAL A 165 2.16 0.48 -27.27
CA VAL A 165 1.56 1.49 -28.17
C VAL A 165 2.59 2.56 -28.54
N ARG A 166 3.36 3.05 -27.56
CA ARG A 166 4.44 4.00 -27.83
C ARG A 166 5.48 3.42 -28.79
N ASP A 167 5.86 2.16 -28.59
CA ASP A 167 6.88 1.51 -29.40
C ASP A 167 6.35 1.16 -30.81
N SER A 168 5.04 0.97 -31.01
CA SER A 168 4.43 0.79 -32.34
C SER A 168 4.29 2.08 -33.17
N LEU A 169 4.39 3.25 -32.52
CA LEU A 169 4.33 4.57 -33.16
C LEU A 169 5.71 5.09 -33.58
N ARG A 170 6.78 4.33 -33.32
CA ARG A 170 8.16 4.60 -33.74
C ARG A 170 8.56 3.67 -34.86
#